data_AF-M9LGV4-F1
#
_entry.id   AF-M9LGV4-F1
#
_cell.length_a   1.000
_cell.length_b   1.000
_cell.length_c   1.000
_cell.angle_alpha   90.00
_cell.angle_beta   90.00
_cell.angle_gamma   90.00
#
_symmetry.space_group_name_H-M   'P 1'
#
loop_
_entity.id
_entity.type
_entity.pdbx_description
1 polymer ?
#
loop_
_entity_poly.entity_id
_entity_poly.type
_entity_poly.pdbx_seq_one_letter_code
_entity_poly.pdbx_strand_id
1 'polypeptide(L)'
;KINEDMITNVLSYPWSGADFSARLWENKRMLHFHLRSTISQGLIQGKSSAAMSKELSDRLGSSFKNAERLIRTETAHFHNEASKAAYNAAGVKKYEFMATLDMRTSDACRSLDGKRFKVSEAQAGVNFPPLHPWCRSTTLEHDPEDALDWHNSGQAMPLHMTYEEWYDSQVEEKGQDKVEAEEKKIKNKTADKKQFEKYKGYLGKDAPKSLQAFQEMKYNDPEEFEMMGDYRKAIDIGELSPVAGFKLYKQINQEIDKMLVGITTPNGLLITGKSKHFIARVIGSVEQRRNGVDIKDILKALLEPNAIDPVRKRGKSISQKFHGKNVTISVNSETGNLIQVNPRATKKED
;
A
#
# COMPACT_ATOMS: atom_id res chain seq x y z
N LYS A 1 -29.57 -17.97 -25.53
CA LYS A 1 -29.52 -18.43 -24.12
C LYS A 1 -28.95 -19.84 -24.12
N ILE A 2 -27.94 -20.12 -23.29
CA ILE A 2 -27.43 -21.49 -23.14
C ILE A 2 -28.50 -22.31 -22.40
N ASN A 3 -28.79 -23.53 -22.87
CA ASN A 3 -29.79 -24.43 -22.29
C ASN A 3 -29.21 -25.11 -21.04
N GLU A 4 -29.94 -25.04 -19.93
CA GLU A 4 -29.56 -25.56 -18.61
C GLU A 4 -29.42 -27.10 -18.60
N ASP A 5 -30.25 -27.80 -19.38
CA ASP A 5 -30.15 -29.26 -19.56
C ASP A 5 -28.85 -29.66 -20.27
N MET A 6 -28.41 -28.82 -21.21
CA MET A 6 -27.17 -29.05 -21.94
C MET A 6 -25.95 -28.85 -21.03
N ILE A 7 -25.99 -27.87 -20.13
CA ILE A 7 -24.94 -27.64 -19.12
C ILE A 7 -24.89 -28.83 -18.16
N THR A 8 -26.05 -29.28 -17.66
CA THR A 8 -26.14 -30.39 -16.70
C THR A 8 -25.59 -31.68 -17.31
N ASN A 9 -25.93 -31.98 -18.55
CA ASN A 9 -25.40 -33.14 -19.27
C ASN A 9 -23.87 -33.07 -19.47
N VAL A 10 -23.32 -31.90 -19.75
CA VAL A 10 -21.85 -31.74 -19.89
C VAL A 10 -21.15 -31.93 -18.55
N LEU A 11 -21.75 -31.52 -17.43
CA LEU A 11 -21.17 -31.69 -16.09
C LEU A 11 -21.26 -33.14 -15.57
N SER A 12 -22.33 -33.85 -15.91
CA SER A 12 -22.56 -35.24 -15.48
C SER A 12 -21.94 -36.28 -16.41
N TYR A 13 -21.63 -35.94 -17.66
CA TYR A 13 -21.03 -36.88 -18.61
C TYR A 13 -19.57 -37.20 -18.23
N PRO A 14 -19.23 -38.47 -17.95
CA PRO A 14 -17.92 -38.88 -17.44
C PRO A 14 -16.88 -39.04 -18.56
N TRP A 15 -16.67 -37.99 -19.34
CA TRP A 15 -15.81 -38.04 -20.53
C TRP A 15 -14.35 -38.44 -20.25
N SER A 16 -13.87 -38.26 -19.02
CA SER A 16 -12.52 -38.65 -18.57
C SER A 16 -12.56 -39.83 -17.56
N GLY A 17 -13.58 -40.68 -17.62
CA GLY A 17 -13.77 -41.82 -16.70
C GLY A 17 -14.41 -41.47 -15.35
N ALA A 18 -14.68 -40.19 -15.08
CA ALA A 18 -15.43 -39.71 -13.92
C ALA A 18 -16.11 -38.37 -14.26
N ASP A 19 -17.29 -38.12 -13.67
CA ASP A 19 -17.99 -36.84 -13.83
C ASP A 19 -17.28 -35.69 -13.09
N PHE A 20 -17.78 -34.47 -13.20
CA PHE A 20 -17.19 -33.31 -12.51
C PHE A 20 -17.23 -33.41 -10.97
N SER A 21 -18.35 -33.87 -10.40
CA SER A 21 -18.55 -33.99 -8.96
C SER A 21 -17.60 -35.02 -8.34
N ALA A 22 -17.53 -36.21 -8.95
CA ALA A 22 -16.63 -37.28 -8.53
C ALA A 22 -15.17 -36.83 -8.49
N ARG A 23 -14.72 -36.07 -9.51
CA ARG A 23 -13.37 -35.50 -9.56
C ARG A 23 -13.10 -34.48 -8.45
N LEU A 24 -14.09 -33.63 -8.11
CA LEU A 24 -13.96 -32.70 -6.99
C LEU A 24 -13.80 -33.42 -5.65
N TRP A 25 -14.58 -34.49 -5.44
CA TRP A 25 -14.48 -35.30 -4.23
C TRP A 25 -13.13 -36.02 -4.12
N GLU A 26 -12.62 -36.55 -5.24
CA GLU A 26 -11.30 -37.17 -5.27
C GLU A 26 -10.20 -36.15 -4.96
N ASN A 27 -10.23 -34.97 -5.60
CA ASN A 27 -9.26 -33.90 -5.34
C ASN A 27 -9.29 -33.46 -3.87
N LYS A 28 -10.47 -33.38 -3.25
CA LYS A 28 -10.62 -33.09 -1.82
C LYS A 28 -9.97 -34.18 -0.96
N ARG A 29 -10.17 -35.46 -1.32
CA ARG A 29 -9.60 -36.60 -0.62
C ARG A 29 -8.07 -36.61 -0.71
N MET A 30 -7.52 -36.36 -1.91
CA MET A 30 -6.08 -36.23 -2.15
C MET A 30 -5.46 -35.07 -1.39
N LEU A 31 -6.11 -33.90 -1.39
CA LEU A 31 -5.70 -32.75 -0.58
C LEU A 31 -5.62 -33.12 0.90
N HIS A 32 -6.67 -33.71 1.45
CA HIS A 32 -6.72 -34.09 2.86
C HIS A 32 -5.63 -35.11 3.22
N PHE A 33 -5.45 -36.14 2.38
CA PHE A 33 -4.42 -37.16 2.56
C PHE A 33 -3.01 -36.55 2.60
N HIS A 34 -2.67 -35.75 1.59
CA HIS A 34 -1.34 -35.14 1.50
C HIS A 34 -1.11 -34.10 2.60
N LEU A 35 -2.10 -33.26 2.91
CA LEU A 35 -2.00 -32.27 3.97
C LEU A 35 -1.71 -32.93 5.32
N ARG A 36 -2.50 -33.94 5.70
CA ARG A 36 -2.32 -34.67 6.95
C ARG A 36 -0.97 -35.39 6.99
N SER A 37 -0.60 -36.09 5.92
CA SER A 37 0.69 -36.78 5.83
C SER A 37 1.87 -35.81 6.00
N THR A 38 1.85 -34.68 5.29
CA THR A 38 2.94 -33.69 5.34
C THR A 38 3.06 -33.05 6.72
N ILE A 39 1.93 -32.67 7.35
CA ILE A 39 1.94 -32.06 8.68
C ILE A 39 2.41 -33.08 9.73
N SER A 40 1.85 -34.29 9.76
CA SER A 40 2.22 -35.29 10.76
C SER A 40 3.69 -35.67 10.68
N GLN A 41 4.21 -35.96 9.48
CA GLN A 41 5.63 -36.27 9.30
C GLN A 41 6.51 -35.06 9.61
N GLY A 42 6.09 -33.86 9.20
CA GLY A 42 6.84 -32.64 9.43
C GLY A 42 6.94 -32.28 10.91
N LEU A 43 5.86 -32.42 11.69
CA LEU A 43 5.90 -32.21 13.13
C LEU A 43 6.79 -33.23 13.84
N ILE A 44 6.72 -34.51 13.47
CA ILE A 44 7.59 -35.57 14.03
C ILE A 44 9.07 -35.30 13.74
N GLN A 45 9.37 -34.81 12.53
CA GLN A 45 10.74 -34.57 12.06
C GLN A 45 11.28 -33.17 12.42
N GLY A 46 10.47 -32.30 13.04
CA GLY A 46 10.85 -30.91 13.29
C GLY A 46 11.03 -30.07 12.01
N LYS A 47 10.32 -30.40 10.92
CA LYS A 47 10.36 -29.61 9.68
C LYS A 47 9.77 -28.22 9.89
N SER A 48 10.39 -27.23 9.27
CA SER A 48 9.84 -25.87 9.23
C SER A 48 8.55 -25.81 8.40
N SER A 49 7.68 -24.84 8.69
CA SER A 49 6.47 -24.60 7.90
C SER A 49 6.79 -24.36 6.41
N ALA A 50 7.91 -23.69 6.10
CA ALA A 50 8.34 -23.46 4.73
C ALA A 50 8.68 -24.77 3.98
N ALA A 51 9.37 -25.70 4.65
CA ALA A 51 9.69 -27.01 4.09
C ALA A 51 8.41 -27.83 3.83
N MET A 52 7.51 -27.89 4.81
CA MET A 52 6.20 -28.55 4.67
C MET A 52 5.35 -27.91 3.56
N SER A 53 5.37 -26.59 3.44
CA SER A 53 4.64 -25.86 2.40
C SER A 53 5.13 -26.18 1.01
N LYS A 54 6.46 -26.27 0.84
CA LYS A 54 7.08 -26.67 -0.43
C LYS A 54 6.67 -28.10 -0.79
N GLU A 55 6.80 -29.02 0.15
CA GLU A 55 6.42 -30.43 -0.04
C GLU A 55 4.95 -30.59 -0.44
N LEU A 56 4.03 -29.89 0.23
CA LEU A 56 2.61 -29.91 -0.11
C LEU A 56 2.34 -29.29 -1.49
N SER A 57 3.02 -28.17 -1.81
CA SER A 57 2.94 -27.48 -3.09
C SER A 57 3.33 -28.40 -4.24
N ASP A 58 4.47 -29.10 -4.09
CA ASP A 58 5.04 -30.00 -5.09
C ASP A 58 4.13 -31.21 -5.31
N ARG A 59 3.59 -31.82 -4.24
CA ARG A 59 2.67 -32.98 -4.33
C ARG A 59 1.35 -32.65 -5.02
N LEU A 60 0.82 -31.44 -4.82
CA LEU A 60 -0.49 -31.05 -5.34
C LEU A 60 -0.44 -30.24 -6.65
N GLY A 61 0.76 -29.93 -7.16
CA GLY A 61 0.92 -29.01 -8.29
C GLY A 61 0.28 -27.64 -8.04
N SER A 62 0.22 -27.21 -6.77
CA SER A 62 -0.50 -26.00 -6.36
C SER A 62 0.46 -24.83 -6.13
N SER A 63 -0.07 -23.61 -6.03
CA SER A 63 0.74 -22.43 -5.68
C SER A 63 1.32 -22.56 -4.28
N PHE A 64 2.63 -22.30 -4.15
CA PHE A 64 3.32 -22.29 -2.85
C PHE A 64 2.61 -21.43 -1.81
N LYS A 65 2.06 -20.27 -2.21
CA LYS A 65 1.36 -19.36 -1.28
C LYS A 65 0.05 -19.96 -0.74
N ASN A 66 -0.64 -20.77 -1.55
CA ASN A 66 -1.84 -21.47 -1.10
C ASN A 66 -1.48 -22.61 -0.15
N ALA A 67 -0.45 -23.38 -0.49
CA ALA A 67 0.07 -24.44 0.38
C ALA A 67 0.58 -23.87 1.71
N GLU A 68 1.30 -22.75 1.68
CA GLU A 68 1.84 -22.07 2.87
C GLU A 68 0.75 -21.58 3.80
N ARG A 69 -0.34 -21.02 3.25
CA ARG A 69 -1.51 -20.63 4.04
C ARG A 69 -2.11 -21.82 4.78
N LEU A 70 -2.32 -22.95 4.08
CA LEU A 70 -2.90 -24.15 4.68
C LEU A 70 -1.99 -24.73 5.76
N ILE A 71 -0.73 -25.00 5.43
CA ILE A 71 0.22 -25.57 6.38
C ILE A 71 0.30 -24.72 7.63
N ARG A 72 0.49 -23.41 7.52
CA ARG A 72 0.62 -22.55 8.70
C ARG A 72 -0.63 -22.52 9.56
N THR A 73 -1.80 -22.39 8.96
CA THR A 73 -3.06 -22.34 9.70
C THR A 73 -3.33 -23.65 10.41
N GLU A 74 -3.14 -24.78 9.73
CA GLU A 74 -3.33 -26.10 10.34
C GLU A 74 -2.29 -26.35 11.44
N THR A 75 -1.00 -26.05 11.22
CA THR A 75 0.01 -26.21 12.28
C THR A 75 -0.28 -25.34 13.50
N ALA A 76 -0.78 -24.11 13.29
CA ALA A 76 -1.19 -23.25 14.39
C ALA A 76 -2.38 -23.85 15.15
N HIS A 77 -3.36 -24.43 14.45
CA HIS A 77 -4.46 -25.15 15.07
C HIS A 77 -3.95 -26.35 15.90
N PHE A 78 -3.09 -27.20 15.33
CA PHE A 78 -2.51 -28.34 16.03
C PHE A 78 -1.77 -27.94 17.31
N HIS A 79 -0.93 -26.90 17.26
CA HIS A 79 -0.20 -26.44 18.45
C HIS A 79 -1.13 -25.90 19.53
N ASN A 80 -2.15 -25.12 19.15
CA ASN A 80 -3.09 -24.58 20.13
C ASN A 80 -3.99 -25.67 20.72
N GLU A 81 -4.45 -26.64 19.94
CA GLU A 81 -5.17 -27.80 20.49
C GLU A 81 -4.30 -28.66 21.41
N ALA A 82 -3.00 -28.79 21.12
CA ALA A 82 -2.06 -29.43 22.03
C ALA A 82 -1.93 -28.66 23.35
N SER A 83 -1.82 -27.33 23.31
CA SER A 83 -1.84 -26.49 24.53
C SER A 83 -3.14 -26.64 25.31
N LYS A 84 -4.29 -26.64 24.63
CA LYS A 84 -5.60 -26.89 25.25
C LYS A 84 -5.67 -28.26 25.93
N ALA A 85 -5.13 -29.29 25.30
CA ALA A 85 -5.05 -30.62 25.90
C ALA A 85 -4.15 -30.62 27.14
N ALA A 86 -3.01 -29.92 27.10
CA ALA A 86 -2.13 -29.74 28.25
C ALA A 86 -2.84 -29.00 29.41
N TYR A 87 -3.56 -27.92 29.11
CA TYR A 87 -4.36 -27.19 30.11
C TYR A 87 -5.39 -28.09 30.78
N ASN A 88 -6.12 -28.90 30.01
CA ASN A 88 -7.09 -29.84 30.56
C ASN A 88 -6.42 -30.89 31.46
N ALA A 89 -5.27 -31.42 31.06
CA ALA A 89 -4.51 -32.39 31.85
C ALA A 89 -3.94 -31.78 33.14
N ALA A 90 -3.53 -30.51 33.10
CA ALA A 90 -3.04 -29.76 34.26
C ALA A 90 -4.17 -29.19 35.14
N GLY A 91 -5.44 -29.37 34.77
CA GLY A 91 -6.58 -28.85 35.54
C GLY A 91 -6.81 -27.34 35.43
N VAL A 92 -6.12 -26.67 34.51
CA VAL A 92 -6.23 -25.23 34.23
C VAL A 92 -7.67 -24.89 33.84
N LYS A 93 -8.26 -23.88 34.50
CA LYS A 93 -9.67 -23.50 34.27
C LYS A 93 -9.83 -22.37 33.26
N LYS A 94 -8.85 -21.47 33.20
CA LYS A 94 -8.86 -20.32 32.31
C LYS A 94 -7.55 -20.22 31.56
N TYR A 95 -7.62 -19.69 30.35
CA TYR A 95 -6.46 -19.31 29.57
C TYR A 95 -6.55 -17.83 29.23
N GLU A 96 -5.40 -17.22 28.94
CA GLU A 96 -5.28 -15.88 28.41
C GLU A 96 -4.94 -15.95 26.92
N PHE A 97 -5.61 -15.14 26.11
CA PHE A 97 -5.32 -15.05 24.67
C PHE A 97 -4.13 -14.12 24.45
N MET A 98 -3.11 -14.60 23.72
CA MET A 98 -1.89 -13.85 23.44
C MET A 98 -1.74 -13.61 21.92
N ALA A 99 -1.90 -12.37 21.51
CA ALA A 99 -1.63 -11.89 20.18
C ALA A 99 -0.14 -11.60 19.97
N THR A 100 0.31 -11.70 18.73
CA THR A 100 1.68 -11.27 18.38
C THR A 100 1.77 -9.74 18.48
N LEU A 101 2.82 -9.22 19.11
CA LEU A 101 3.05 -7.77 19.24
C LEU A 101 3.78 -7.22 18.00
N ASP A 102 3.04 -7.06 16.89
CA ASP A 102 3.53 -6.36 15.71
C ASP A 102 2.40 -5.73 14.86
N MET A 103 2.79 -4.85 13.94
CA MET A 103 1.87 -4.11 13.05
C MET A 103 1.09 -5.00 12.06
N ARG A 104 1.39 -6.31 11.97
CA ARG A 104 0.70 -7.27 11.08
C ARG A 104 -0.38 -8.06 11.82
N THR A 105 -0.47 -7.95 13.14
CA THR A 105 -1.52 -8.59 13.92
C THR A 105 -2.87 -8.04 13.51
N SER A 106 -3.87 -8.91 13.35
CA SER A 106 -5.19 -8.53 12.87
C SER A 106 -6.02 -7.88 13.98
N ASP A 107 -6.96 -7.01 13.62
CA ASP A 107 -7.88 -6.38 14.58
C ASP A 107 -8.62 -7.43 15.43
N ALA A 108 -8.99 -8.57 14.84
CA ALA A 108 -9.61 -9.68 15.56
C ALA A 108 -8.68 -10.26 16.65
N CYS A 109 -7.40 -10.45 16.35
CA CYS A 109 -6.44 -10.91 17.36
C CYS A 109 -6.13 -9.84 18.40
N ARG A 110 -5.92 -8.58 17.99
CA ARG A 110 -5.64 -7.44 18.90
C ARG A 110 -6.75 -7.28 19.93
N SER A 111 -8.01 -7.33 19.47
CA SER A 111 -9.19 -7.17 20.33
C SER A 111 -9.41 -8.32 21.33
N LEU A 112 -8.76 -9.46 21.16
CA LEU A 112 -8.81 -10.56 22.12
C LEU A 112 -7.57 -10.63 23.02
N ASP A 113 -6.52 -9.88 22.73
CA ASP A 113 -5.28 -9.92 23.49
C ASP A 113 -5.50 -9.58 24.97
N GLY A 114 -4.85 -10.33 25.87
CA GLY A 114 -5.00 -10.21 27.32
C GLY A 114 -6.35 -10.67 27.87
N LYS A 115 -7.33 -11.02 27.03
CA LYS A 115 -8.64 -11.50 27.51
C LYS A 115 -8.54 -12.94 27.98
N ARG A 116 -9.23 -13.20 29.09
CA ARG A 116 -9.26 -14.50 29.76
C ARG A 116 -10.56 -15.23 29.48
N PHE A 117 -10.47 -16.49 29.12
CA PHE A 117 -11.61 -17.33 28.78
C PHE A 117 -11.51 -18.67 29.50
N LYS A 118 -12.64 -19.37 29.68
CA LYS A 118 -12.61 -20.73 30.25
C LYS A 118 -12.10 -21.71 29.20
N VAL A 119 -11.25 -22.66 29.64
CA VAL A 119 -10.76 -23.74 28.77
C VAL A 119 -11.92 -24.59 28.23
N SER A 120 -12.98 -24.79 29.01
CA SER A 120 -14.20 -25.51 28.60
C SER A 120 -14.99 -24.81 27.49
N GLU A 121 -14.84 -23.48 27.35
CA GLU A 121 -15.51 -22.65 26.35
C GLU A 121 -14.58 -22.32 25.16
N ALA A 122 -13.38 -22.91 25.11
CA ALA A 122 -12.40 -22.66 24.05
C ALA A 122 -12.88 -23.19 22.70
N GLN A 123 -13.11 -22.28 21.76
CA GLN A 123 -13.56 -22.55 20.40
C GLN A 123 -12.62 -21.87 19.40
N ALA A 124 -11.94 -22.70 18.60
CA ALA A 124 -11.08 -22.24 17.52
C ALA A 124 -11.86 -21.34 16.55
N GLY A 125 -11.29 -20.20 16.18
CA GLY A 125 -11.95 -19.24 15.29
C GLY A 125 -12.82 -18.19 16.00
N VAL A 126 -13.08 -18.33 17.30
CA VAL A 126 -13.97 -17.42 18.06
C VAL A 126 -13.21 -16.76 19.20
N ASN A 127 -12.83 -17.53 20.22
CA ASN A 127 -12.07 -17.07 21.38
C ASN A 127 -10.73 -17.79 21.54
N PHE A 128 -10.48 -18.81 20.70
CA PHE A 128 -9.27 -19.61 20.72
C PHE A 128 -8.59 -19.57 19.34
N PRO A 129 -7.26 -19.44 19.27
CA PRO A 129 -6.54 -19.43 18.00
C PRO A 129 -6.55 -20.81 17.30
N PRO A 130 -6.41 -20.84 15.96
CA PRO A 130 -6.28 -19.72 15.04
C PRO A 130 -7.63 -19.04 14.74
N LEU A 131 -7.68 -17.70 14.78
CA LEU A 131 -8.90 -16.94 14.46
C LEU A 131 -9.13 -16.76 12.95
N HIS A 132 -8.06 -16.79 12.16
CA HIS A 132 -8.09 -16.50 10.74
C HIS A 132 -6.93 -17.19 10.02
N PRO A 133 -6.95 -17.27 8.68
CA PRO A 133 -5.79 -17.72 7.92
C PRO A 133 -4.56 -16.88 8.26
N TRP A 134 -3.39 -17.52 8.39
CA TRP A 134 -2.14 -16.87 8.84
C TRP A 134 -2.15 -16.31 10.28
N CYS A 135 -3.07 -16.73 11.14
CA CYS A 135 -3.04 -16.39 12.56
C CYS A 135 -1.70 -16.85 13.19
N ARG A 136 -1.18 -16.01 14.08
CA ARG A 136 0.07 -16.23 14.83
C ARG A 136 -0.10 -16.09 16.34
N SER A 137 -1.33 -15.87 16.77
CA SER A 137 -1.67 -15.82 18.18
C SER A 137 -1.57 -17.21 18.80
N THR A 138 -1.29 -17.21 20.09
CA THR A 138 -1.25 -18.38 20.95
C THR A 138 -2.11 -18.11 22.18
N THR A 139 -2.07 -19.04 23.12
CA THR A 139 -2.65 -18.85 24.45
C THR A 139 -1.61 -19.15 25.51
N LEU A 140 -1.82 -18.60 26.70
CA LEU A 140 -1.12 -18.97 27.92
C LEU A 140 -2.13 -19.53 28.92
N GLU A 141 -1.71 -20.43 29.80
CA GLU A 141 -2.47 -20.71 31.01
C GLU A 141 -2.68 -19.41 31.81
N HIS A 142 -3.84 -19.28 32.44
CA HIS A 142 -4.05 -18.22 33.40
C HIS A 142 -4.04 -18.81 34.81
N ASP A 143 -2.97 -18.49 35.54
CA ASP A 143 -2.85 -18.77 36.97
C ASP A 143 -3.08 -17.48 37.78
N PRO A 144 -4.06 -17.44 38.70
CA PRO A 144 -4.21 -16.32 39.64
C PRO A 144 -3.04 -16.16 40.61
N GLU A 145 -2.28 -17.23 40.88
CA GLU A 145 -1.18 -17.26 41.84
C GLU A 145 0.19 -17.03 41.20
N ASP A 146 0.25 -16.83 39.88
CA ASP A 146 1.50 -16.70 39.10
C ASP A 146 2.48 -15.69 39.71
N ALA A 147 1.98 -14.50 40.08
CA ALA A 147 2.81 -13.46 40.71
C ALA A 147 3.37 -13.89 42.08
N LEU A 148 2.61 -14.67 42.84
CA LEU A 148 3.03 -15.21 44.13
C LEU A 148 4.07 -16.32 43.93
N ASP A 149 3.91 -17.17 42.92
CA ASP A 149 4.86 -18.23 42.57
C ASP A 149 6.21 -17.64 42.15
N TRP A 150 6.21 -16.61 41.31
CA TRP A 150 7.44 -15.87 40.97
C TRP A 150 8.08 -15.25 42.21
N HIS A 151 7.30 -14.56 43.05
CA HIS A 151 7.79 -14.01 44.30
C HIS A 151 8.44 -15.09 45.20
N ASN A 152 7.79 -16.25 45.36
CA ASN A 152 8.28 -17.36 46.16
C ASN A 152 9.51 -18.05 45.56
N SER A 153 9.65 -18.05 44.23
CA SER A 153 10.83 -18.56 43.55
C SER A 153 12.09 -17.70 43.76
N GLY A 154 11.92 -16.46 44.23
CA GLY A 154 12.99 -15.47 44.34
C GLY A 154 13.40 -14.85 43.00
N GLN A 155 12.67 -15.16 41.91
CA GLN A 155 12.89 -14.58 40.58
C GLN A 155 11.86 -13.49 40.28
N ALA A 156 12.26 -12.47 39.54
CA ALA A 156 11.34 -11.44 39.09
C ALA A 156 10.39 -12.03 38.04
N MET A 157 9.09 -11.74 38.20
CA MET A 157 8.09 -12.11 37.19
C MET A 157 8.45 -11.45 35.84
N PRO A 158 8.41 -12.20 34.72
CA PRO A 158 8.62 -11.64 33.39
C PRO A 158 7.66 -10.49 33.10
N LEU A 159 8.15 -9.47 32.40
CA LEU A 159 7.30 -8.37 31.94
C LEU A 159 6.24 -8.91 30.98
N HIS A 160 4.99 -8.66 31.32
CA HIS A 160 3.83 -8.87 30.44
C HIS A 160 3.45 -7.52 29.83
N MET A 161 3.03 -7.55 28.57
CA MET A 161 2.58 -6.38 27.83
C MET A 161 1.50 -6.82 26.85
N THR A 162 0.35 -6.16 26.92
CA THR A 162 -0.73 -6.33 25.95
C THR A 162 -0.40 -5.65 24.62
N TYR A 163 -1.14 -6.00 23.57
CA TYR A 163 -1.03 -5.37 22.27
C TYR A 163 -1.33 -3.87 22.33
N GLU A 164 -2.30 -3.46 23.15
CA GLU A 164 -2.67 -2.06 23.32
C GLU A 164 -1.51 -1.27 23.94
N GLU A 165 -0.96 -1.74 25.05
CA GLU A 165 0.22 -1.13 25.70
C GLU A 165 1.44 -1.11 24.76
N TRP A 166 1.65 -2.20 24.01
CA TRP A 166 2.71 -2.24 23.00
C TRP A 166 2.49 -1.20 21.91
N TYR A 167 1.27 -1.08 21.39
CA TYR A 167 0.94 -0.12 20.33
C TYR A 167 1.15 1.31 20.83
N ASP A 168 0.68 1.62 22.04
CA ASP A 168 0.87 2.93 22.67
C ASP A 168 2.36 3.25 22.85
N SER A 169 3.18 2.29 23.27
CA SER A 169 4.64 2.48 23.35
C SER A 169 5.27 2.83 22.00
N GLN A 170 4.75 2.27 20.90
CA GLN A 170 5.22 2.60 19.55
C GLN A 170 4.79 4.01 19.13
N VAL A 171 3.59 4.43 19.52
CA VAL A 171 3.06 5.79 19.27
C VAL A 171 3.85 6.82 20.07
N GLU A 172 4.15 6.55 21.34
CA GLU A 172 4.98 7.42 22.18
C GLU A 172 6.41 7.57 21.62
N GLU A 173 7.03 6.47 21.16
CA GLU A 173 8.39 6.48 20.63
C GLU A 173 8.50 7.20 19.27
N LYS A 174 7.55 6.97 18.36
CA LYS A 174 7.68 7.34 16.93
C LYS A 174 6.72 8.43 16.48
N GLY A 175 5.68 8.70 17.26
CA GLY A 175 4.55 9.56 16.88
C GLY A 175 3.47 8.81 16.10
N GLN A 176 2.21 9.17 16.37
CA GLN A 176 1.01 8.57 15.78
C GLN A 176 1.06 8.47 14.25
N ASP A 177 1.40 9.57 13.57
CA ASP A 177 1.40 9.63 12.11
C ASP A 177 2.34 8.61 11.46
N LYS A 178 3.52 8.38 12.08
CA LYS A 178 4.50 7.41 11.57
C LYS A 178 4.04 5.98 11.80
N VAL A 179 3.46 5.68 12.96
CA VAL A 179 2.91 4.35 13.25
C VAL A 179 1.80 4.01 12.27
N GLU A 180 0.86 4.93 12.06
CA GLU A 180 -0.21 4.74 11.09
C GLU A 180 0.30 4.59 9.65
N ALA A 181 1.37 5.32 9.28
CA ALA A 181 2.01 5.16 7.99
C ALA A 181 2.58 3.74 7.82
N GLU A 182 3.29 3.20 8.81
CA GLU A 182 3.81 1.83 8.76
C GLU A 182 2.70 0.77 8.66
N GLU A 183 1.60 0.94 9.38
CA GLU A 183 0.43 0.06 9.25
C GLU A 183 -0.16 0.11 7.84
N LYS A 184 -0.30 1.32 7.27
CA LYS A 184 -0.76 1.53 5.89
C LYS A 184 0.17 0.85 4.88
N LYS A 185 1.50 0.89 5.08
CA LYS A 185 2.49 0.20 4.23
C LYS A 185 2.29 -1.31 4.24
N ILE A 186 2.01 -1.90 5.41
CA ILE A 186 1.78 -3.35 5.55
C ILE A 186 0.45 -3.73 4.90
N LYS A 187 -0.62 -3.03 5.24
CA LYS A 187 -1.99 -3.32 4.76
C LYS A 187 -2.10 -3.19 3.24
N ASN A 188 -1.47 -2.16 2.66
CA ASN A 188 -1.56 -1.87 1.23
C ASN A 188 -0.44 -2.49 0.38
N LYS A 189 0.48 -3.25 0.97
CA LYS A 189 1.67 -3.82 0.30
C LYS A 189 1.41 -4.40 -1.09
N THR A 190 0.33 -5.17 -1.26
CA THR A 190 -0.02 -5.77 -2.55
C THR A 190 -0.50 -4.74 -3.57
N ALA A 191 -1.32 -3.78 -3.15
CA ALA A 191 -1.79 -2.70 -4.01
C ALA A 191 -0.63 -1.76 -4.39
N ASP A 192 0.22 -1.42 -3.43
CA ASP A 192 1.40 -0.58 -3.62
C ASP A 192 2.40 -1.24 -4.55
N LYS A 193 2.61 -2.56 -4.44
CA LYS A 193 3.45 -3.29 -5.38
C LYS A 193 2.95 -3.13 -6.82
N LYS A 194 1.64 -3.27 -7.05
CA LYS A 194 1.05 -3.07 -8.38
C LYS A 194 1.22 -1.63 -8.86
N GLN A 195 1.02 -0.64 -7.98
CA GLN A 195 1.18 0.77 -8.30
C GLN A 195 2.65 1.09 -8.64
N PHE A 196 3.59 0.58 -7.84
CA PHE A 196 5.01 0.72 -8.04
C PHE A 196 5.47 0.18 -9.39
N GLU A 197 5.04 -1.02 -9.79
CA GLU A 197 5.40 -1.58 -11.11
C GLU A 197 4.86 -0.71 -12.26
N LYS A 198 3.66 -0.12 -12.11
CA LYS A 198 3.15 0.84 -13.10
C LYS A 198 4.03 2.09 -13.18
N TYR A 199 4.39 2.67 -12.05
CA TYR A 199 5.27 3.85 -12.00
C TYR A 199 6.64 3.54 -12.62
N LYS A 200 7.20 2.37 -12.31
CA LYS A 200 8.44 1.89 -12.91
C LYS A 200 8.35 1.75 -14.43
N GLY A 201 7.19 1.33 -14.96
CA GLY A 201 6.94 1.27 -16.39
C GLY A 201 6.97 2.64 -17.09
N TYR A 202 6.41 3.68 -16.47
CA TYR A 202 6.39 5.04 -17.04
C TYR A 202 7.70 5.81 -16.81
N LEU A 203 8.26 5.72 -15.61
CA LEU A 203 9.36 6.57 -15.16
C LEU A 203 10.74 5.93 -15.36
N GLY A 204 10.81 4.62 -15.58
CA GLY A 204 12.08 3.91 -15.78
C GLY A 204 13.07 4.15 -14.64
N LYS A 205 14.18 4.84 -14.94
CA LYS A 205 15.25 5.15 -13.98
C LYS A 205 14.86 6.18 -12.92
N ASP A 206 13.85 7.00 -13.17
CA ASP A 206 13.36 8.02 -12.22
C ASP A 206 12.36 7.47 -11.21
N ALA A 207 11.89 6.23 -11.41
CA ALA A 207 11.04 5.58 -10.41
C ALA A 207 11.81 5.35 -9.10
N PRO A 208 11.11 5.26 -7.94
CA PRO A 208 11.75 4.89 -6.69
C PRO A 208 12.54 3.58 -6.83
N LYS A 209 13.69 3.48 -6.15
CA LYS A 209 14.61 2.35 -6.32
C LYS A 209 14.03 1.00 -5.84
N SER A 210 13.02 1.04 -4.98
CA SER A 210 12.39 -0.15 -4.40
C SER A 210 10.94 0.15 -4.00
N LEU A 211 10.16 -0.91 -3.76
CA LEU A 211 8.82 -0.80 -3.19
C LEU A 211 8.84 -0.08 -1.83
N GLN A 212 9.87 -0.30 -1.02
CA GLN A 212 10.02 0.38 0.27
C GLN A 212 10.20 1.88 0.07
N ALA A 213 11.06 2.31 -0.85
CA ALA A 213 11.24 3.74 -1.15
C ALA A 213 9.96 4.38 -1.71
N PHE A 214 9.21 3.63 -2.53
CA PHE A 214 7.90 4.07 -3.04
C PHE A 214 6.88 4.26 -1.91
N GLN A 215 6.80 3.30 -0.99
CA GLN A 215 5.93 3.36 0.18
C GLN A 215 6.33 4.46 1.17
N GLU A 216 7.64 4.67 1.36
CA GLU A 216 8.18 5.74 2.18
C GLU A 216 7.70 7.10 1.68
N MET A 217 7.93 7.39 0.39
CA MET A 217 7.43 8.61 -0.24
C MET A 217 5.91 8.71 -0.14
N LYS A 218 5.18 7.64 -0.46
CA LYS A 218 3.71 7.65 -0.48
C LYS A 218 3.06 7.99 0.86
N TYR A 219 3.59 7.47 1.96
CA TYR A 219 2.92 7.58 3.26
C TYR A 219 3.59 8.58 4.21
N ASN A 220 4.85 8.93 3.99
CA ASN A 220 5.59 9.88 4.83
C ASN A 220 5.87 11.22 4.13
N ASP A 221 5.72 11.31 2.80
CA ASP A 221 5.88 12.56 2.04
C ASP A 221 4.76 12.72 0.97
N PRO A 222 3.53 13.05 1.40
CA PRO A 222 2.38 13.13 0.49
C PRO A 222 2.56 14.18 -0.61
N GLU A 223 3.29 15.27 -0.33
CA GLU A 223 3.58 16.32 -1.31
C GLU A 223 4.51 15.81 -2.41
N GLU A 224 5.61 15.16 -2.05
CA GLU A 224 6.52 14.56 -3.03
C GLU A 224 5.85 13.43 -3.82
N PHE A 225 5.00 12.64 -3.16
CA PHE A 225 4.23 11.60 -3.83
C PHE A 225 3.23 12.16 -4.85
N GLU A 226 2.52 13.25 -4.52
CA GLU A 226 1.64 13.94 -5.46
C GLU A 226 2.45 14.47 -6.66
N MET A 227 3.59 15.11 -6.37
CA MET A 227 4.47 15.65 -7.40
C MET A 227 4.99 14.57 -8.36
N MET A 228 5.34 13.39 -7.84
CA MET A 228 5.73 12.25 -8.68
C MET A 228 4.55 11.72 -9.50
N GLY A 229 3.35 11.70 -8.93
CA GLY A 229 2.13 11.36 -9.65
C GLY A 229 1.86 12.30 -10.82
N ASP A 230 2.15 13.59 -10.66
CA ASP A 230 2.01 14.62 -11.68
C ASP A 230 3.08 14.53 -12.76
N TYR A 231 4.33 14.34 -12.36
CA TYR A 231 5.44 14.05 -13.28
C TYR A 231 5.13 12.83 -14.15
N ARG A 232 4.68 11.73 -13.54
CA ARG A 232 4.25 10.52 -14.26
C ARG A 232 3.12 10.79 -15.25
N LYS A 233 2.11 11.57 -14.86
CA LYS A 233 1.01 11.97 -15.76
C LYS A 233 1.52 12.79 -16.94
N ALA A 234 2.43 13.74 -16.71
CA ALA A 234 2.99 14.59 -17.76
C ALA A 234 3.78 13.78 -18.80
N ILE A 235 4.54 12.76 -18.36
CA ILE A 235 5.21 11.82 -19.26
C ILE A 235 4.21 10.98 -20.06
N ASP A 236 3.21 10.42 -19.38
CA ASP A 236 2.17 9.56 -19.97
C ASP A 236 1.42 10.25 -21.12
N ILE A 237 1.12 11.55 -20.99
CA ILE A 237 0.48 12.37 -22.03
C ILE A 237 1.47 13.03 -23.01
N GLY A 238 2.78 12.80 -22.83
CA GLY A 238 3.85 13.36 -23.65
C GLY A 238 4.08 14.87 -23.49
N GLU A 239 3.56 15.50 -22.43
CA GLU A 239 3.86 16.92 -22.12
C GLU A 239 5.26 17.13 -21.57
N LEU A 240 5.88 16.06 -21.07
CA LEU A 240 7.24 16.05 -20.60
C LEU A 240 7.99 14.86 -21.17
N SER A 241 9.26 15.06 -21.52
CA SER A 241 10.11 13.95 -21.89
C SER A 241 10.67 13.26 -20.64
N PRO A 242 10.76 11.92 -20.61
CA PRO A 242 11.43 11.18 -19.53
C PRO A 242 12.88 11.62 -19.29
N VAL A 243 13.53 12.22 -20.29
CA VAL A 243 14.91 12.72 -20.19
C VAL A 243 15.04 13.89 -19.20
N ALA A 244 13.97 14.66 -18.97
CA ALA A 244 14.00 15.79 -18.04
C ALA A 244 14.33 15.35 -16.61
N GLY A 245 13.90 14.15 -16.18
CA GLY A 245 14.17 13.65 -14.84
C GLY A 245 13.23 14.21 -13.78
N PHE A 246 12.84 13.37 -12.80
CA PHE A 246 11.97 13.82 -11.70
C PHE A 246 12.64 14.89 -10.83
N LYS A 247 13.97 14.81 -10.66
CA LYS A 247 14.75 15.80 -9.90
C LYS A 247 14.64 17.20 -10.50
N LEU A 248 14.75 17.33 -11.83
CA LEU A 248 14.60 18.61 -12.51
C LEU A 248 13.17 19.14 -12.36
N TYR A 249 12.17 18.26 -12.52
CA TYR A 249 10.77 18.63 -12.30
C TYR A 249 10.54 19.22 -10.89
N LYS A 250 11.10 18.59 -9.85
CA LYS A 250 11.05 19.09 -8.47
C LYS A 250 11.73 20.44 -8.30
N GLN A 251 12.92 20.61 -8.88
CA GLN A 251 13.67 21.88 -8.85
C GLN A 251 12.89 23.02 -9.52
N ILE A 252 12.37 22.80 -10.73
CA ILE A 252 11.58 23.80 -11.45
C ILE A 252 10.28 24.11 -10.70
N ASN A 253 9.61 23.09 -10.14
CA ASN A 253 8.40 23.31 -9.35
C ASN A 253 8.68 24.26 -8.15
N GLN A 254 9.76 24.02 -7.41
CA GLN A 254 10.18 24.86 -6.28
C GLN A 254 10.63 26.25 -6.71
N GLU A 255 11.33 26.36 -7.83
CA GLU A 255 11.78 27.65 -8.37
C GLU A 255 10.61 28.53 -8.81
N ILE A 256 9.59 27.94 -9.45
CA ILE A 256 8.36 28.66 -9.79
C ILE A 256 7.63 29.15 -8.53
N ASP A 257 7.51 28.30 -7.50
CA ASP A 257 6.88 28.72 -6.24
C ASP A 257 7.62 29.89 -5.60
N LYS A 258 8.95 29.83 -5.59
CA LYS A 258 9.79 30.89 -5.01
C LYS A 258 9.73 32.20 -5.80
N MET A 259 9.71 32.13 -7.13
CA MET A 259 9.86 33.31 -7.99
C MET A 259 8.54 33.93 -8.43
N LEU A 260 7.50 33.12 -8.63
CA LEU A 260 6.26 33.57 -9.27
C LEU A 260 5.06 33.59 -8.32
N VAL A 261 5.01 32.71 -7.32
CA VAL A 261 3.87 32.70 -6.38
C VAL A 261 4.04 33.83 -5.36
N GLY A 262 2.96 34.58 -5.13
CA GLY A 262 2.94 35.75 -4.25
C GLY A 262 3.19 37.08 -4.95
N ILE A 263 3.54 37.09 -6.25
CA ILE A 263 3.72 38.35 -6.99
C ILE A 263 2.38 38.97 -7.37
N THR A 264 2.32 40.30 -7.35
CA THR A 264 1.17 41.07 -7.85
C THR A 264 1.53 41.68 -9.19
N THR A 265 0.75 41.34 -10.21
CA THR A 265 0.90 41.88 -11.56
C THR A 265 0.42 43.34 -11.66
N PRO A 266 0.79 44.12 -12.69
CA PRO A 266 0.43 45.53 -12.81
C PRO A 266 -1.07 45.84 -12.83
N ASN A 267 -1.90 44.87 -13.24
CA ASN A 267 -3.36 45.01 -13.22
C ASN A 267 -3.99 44.56 -11.89
N GLY A 268 -3.18 44.33 -10.85
CA GLY A 268 -3.62 43.99 -9.51
C GLY A 268 -3.88 42.50 -9.26
N LEU A 269 -3.65 41.61 -10.25
CA LEU A 269 -3.85 40.17 -10.06
C LEU A 269 -2.69 39.57 -9.24
N LEU A 270 -3.02 38.97 -8.10
CA LEU A 270 -2.09 38.20 -7.25
C LEU A 270 -1.93 36.79 -7.81
N ILE A 271 -0.69 36.34 -8.00
CA ILE A 271 -0.39 34.97 -8.41
C ILE A 271 -0.36 34.06 -7.18
N THR A 272 -1.21 33.04 -7.16
CA THR A 272 -1.41 32.18 -5.99
C THR A 272 -0.87 30.76 -6.17
N GLY A 273 -0.54 30.37 -7.40
CA GLY A 273 -0.09 29.02 -7.68
C GLY A 273 0.14 28.75 -9.16
N LYS A 274 0.37 27.48 -9.48
CA LYS A 274 0.61 27.00 -10.84
C LYS A 274 -0.10 25.68 -11.11
N SER A 275 -0.47 25.47 -12.37
CA SER A 275 -1.00 24.19 -12.82
C SER A 275 0.12 23.21 -13.22
N LYS A 276 -0.22 21.92 -13.23
CA LYS A 276 0.65 20.81 -13.65
C LYS A 276 1.10 21.01 -15.11
N HIS A 277 0.18 21.47 -15.96
CA HIS A 277 0.45 21.83 -17.35
C HIS A 277 1.47 22.96 -17.45
N PHE A 278 1.37 23.99 -16.60
CA PHE A 278 2.30 25.11 -16.59
C PHE A 278 3.74 24.66 -16.33
N ILE A 279 3.96 23.79 -15.33
CA ILE A 279 5.30 23.26 -15.01
C ILE A 279 5.88 22.50 -16.20
N ALA A 280 5.10 21.62 -16.82
CA ALA A 280 5.53 20.87 -18.00
C ALA A 280 5.91 21.81 -19.16
N ARG A 281 5.19 22.92 -19.34
CA ARG A 281 5.49 23.94 -20.36
C ARG A 281 6.76 24.74 -20.10
N VAL A 282 7.12 24.96 -18.84
CA VAL A 282 8.39 25.59 -18.45
C VAL A 282 9.56 24.69 -18.84
N ILE A 283 9.45 23.38 -18.64
CA ILE A 283 10.51 22.41 -19.00
C ILE A 283 10.56 22.16 -20.51
N GLY A 284 9.40 21.96 -21.14
CA GLY A 284 9.29 21.54 -22.54
C GLY A 284 9.28 20.03 -22.73
N SER A 285 9.14 19.60 -23.98
CA SER A 285 9.08 18.18 -24.36
C SER A 285 9.62 17.95 -25.76
N VAL A 286 10.39 16.87 -25.90
CA VAL A 286 10.91 16.39 -27.19
C VAL A 286 9.78 15.79 -28.03
N GLU A 287 8.89 15.03 -27.39
CA GLU A 287 7.76 14.32 -27.99
C GLU A 287 6.78 15.30 -28.65
N GLN A 288 6.54 16.44 -28.00
CA GLN A 288 5.72 17.52 -28.56
C GLN A 288 6.51 18.52 -29.41
N ARG A 289 7.83 18.34 -29.58
CA ARG A 289 8.75 19.28 -30.26
C ARG A 289 8.61 20.71 -29.71
N ARG A 290 8.56 20.85 -28.40
CA ARG A 290 8.34 22.10 -27.68
C ARG A 290 9.56 22.46 -26.84
N ASN A 291 10.10 23.65 -27.09
CA ASN A 291 11.12 24.24 -26.24
C ASN A 291 10.49 24.72 -24.93
N GLY A 292 11.21 24.49 -23.82
CA GLY A 292 10.89 25.06 -22.52
C GLY A 292 10.99 26.59 -22.52
N VAL A 293 10.55 27.19 -21.42
CA VAL A 293 10.50 28.63 -21.24
C VAL A 293 11.24 29.00 -19.95
N ASP A 294 12.16 29.96 -20.03
CA ASP A 294 12.91 30.44 -18.86
C ASP A 294 11.98 31.15 -17.87
N ILE A 295 12.06 30.79 -16.59
CA ILE A 295 11.26 31.37 -15.50
C ILE A 295 11.50 32.90 -15.40
N LYS A 296 12.69 33.39 -15.72
CA LYS A 296 12.99 34.83 -15.70
C LYS A 296 12.21 35.59 -16.77
N ASP A 297 12.07 35.01 -17.96
CA ASP A 297 11.26 35.60 -19.04
C ASP A 297 9.77 35.61 -18.65
N ILE A 298 9.32 34.61 -17.90
CA ILE A 298 7.96 34.54 -17.35
C ILE A 298 7.75 35.63 -16.31
N LEU A 299 8.66 35.75 -15.33
CA LEU A 299 8.61 36.78 -14.30
C LEU A 299 8.55 38.17 -14.92
N LYS A 300 9.42 38.44 -15.90
CA LYS A 300 9.42 39.72 -16.61
C LYS A 300 8.11 39.98 -17.32
N ALA A 301 7.52 38.99 -17.98
CA ALA A 301 6.24 39.15 -18.65
C ALA A 301 5.05 39.37 -17.70
N LEU A 302 5.13 38.92 -16.44
CA LEU A 302 4.10 39.16 -15.43
C LEU A 302 4.23 40.55 -14.78
N LEU A 303 5.45 41.06 -14.62
CA LEU A 303 5.72 42.38 -14.02
C LEU A 303 5.70 43.53 -15.04
N GLU A 304 6.18 43.28 -16.25
CA GLU A 304 6.32 44.25 -17.34
C GLU A 304 5.75 43.68 -18.66
N PRO A 305 4.43 43.43 -18.75
CA PRO A 305 3.82 42.90 -19.97
C PRO A 305 3.81 43.96 -21.07
N ASN A 306 4.12 43.55 -22.30
CA ASN A 306 3.95 44.39 -23.50
C ASN A 306 2.46 44.62 -23.80
N ALA A 307 1.61 43.64 -23.48
CA ALA A 307 0.17 43.73 -23.60
C ALA A 307 -0.52 42.77 -22.62
N ILE A 308 -1.70 43.17 -22.16
CA ILE A 308 -2.58 42.31 -21.36
C ILE A 308 -3.91 42.20 -22.12
N ASP A 309 -4.31 40.98 -22.45
CA ASP A 309 -5.59 40.73 -23.12
C ASP A 309 -6.77 40.97 -22.16
N PRO A 310 -7.98 41.25 -22.68
CA PRO A 310 -9.19 41.23 -21.88
C PRO A 310 -9.45 39.83 -21.32
N VAL A 311 -10.11 39.77 -20.16
CA VAL A 311 -10.49 38.51 -19.52
C VAL A 311 -11.41 37.71 -20.45
N ARG A 312 -11.01 36.48 -20.76
CA ARG A 312 -11.79 35.54 -21.58
C ARG A 312 -12.47 34.52 -20.70
N LYS A 313 -13.80 34.45 -20.81
CA LYS A 313 -14.63 33.40 -20.19
C LYS A 313 -15.05 32.37 -21.24
N ARG A 314 -14.76 31.09 -21.01
CA ARG A 314 -15.21 29.97 -21.85
C ARG A 314 -15.76 28.86 -20.95
N GLY A 315 -17.08 28.81 -20.82
CA GLY A 315 -17.74 27.93 -19.84
C GLY A 315 -17.31 28.28 -18.42
N LYS A 316 -16.84 27.28 -17.65
CA LYS A 316 -16.28 27.46 -16.30
C LYS A 316 -14.83 27.97 -16.27
N SER A 317 -14.16 28.06 -17.42
CA SER A 317 -12.76 28.52 -17.49
C SER A 317 -12.71 30.03 -17.68
N ILE A 318 -11.97 30.71 -16.81
CA ILE A 318 -11.75 32.15 -16.84
C ILE A 318 -10.25 32.36 -16.90
N SER A 319 -9.79 33.08 -17.92
CA SER A 319 -8.36 33.26 -18.18
C SER A 319 -8.07 34.65 -18.74
N GLN A 320 -6.90 35.16 -18.40
CA GLN A 320 -6.35 36.40 -18.94
C GLN A 320 -4.93 36.12 -19.44
N LYS A 321 -4.56 36.72 -20.58
CA LYS A 321 -3.25 36.52 -21.17
C LYS A 321 -2.35 37.73 -20.95
N PHE A 322 -1.12 37.43 -20.55
CA PHE A 322 -0.03 38.39 -20.43
C PHE A 322 0.98 38.11 -21.53
N HIS A 323 1.28 39.13 -22.32
CA HIS A 323 2.19 39.05 -23.44
C HIS A 323 3.51 39.73 -23.07
N GLY A 324 4.56 38.95 -22.88
CA GLY A 324 5.92 39.46 -22.76
C GLY A 324 6.61 39.57 -24.12
N LYS A 325 7.90 39.90 -24.07
CA LYS A 325 8.79 39.95 -25.24
C LYS A 325 8.92 38.58 -25.91
N ASN A 326 9.25 37.55 -25.14
CA ASN A 326 9.55 36.20 -25.63
C ASN A 326 8.48 35.16 -25.26
N VAL A 327 7.47 35.53 -24.47
CA VAL A 327 6.54 34.56 -23.86
C VAL A 327 5.12 35.08 -23.84
N THR A 328 4.15 34.17 -23.82
CA THR A 328 2.75 34.47 -23.52
C THR A 328 2.26 33.55 -22.43
N ILE A 329 1.71 34.14 -21.37
CA ILE A 329 1.28 33.45 -20.16
C ILE A 329 -0.23 33.56 -20.06
N SER A 330 -0.90 32.45 -19.77
CA SER A 330 -2.33 32.43 -19.45
C SER A 330 -2.50 32.20 -17.95
N VAL A 331 -3.18 33.13 -17.29
CA VAL A 331 -3.44 33.10 -15.85
C VAL A 331 -4.95 33.04 -15.62
N ASN A 332 -5.40 32.30 -14.61
CA ASN A 332 -6.78 32.35 -14.19
C ASN A 332 -7.03 33.67 -13.45
N SER A 333 -7.90 34.54 -13.97
CA SER A 333 -8.09 35.89 -13.41
C SER A 333 -8.91 35.93 -12.12
N GLU A 334 -9.55 34.83 -11.71
CA GLU A 334 -10.26 34.76 -10.42
C GLU A 334 -9.39 34.16 -9.32
N THR A 335 -8.64 33.11 -9.63
CA THR A 335 -7.83 32.39 -8.65
C THR A 335 -6.38 32.86 -8.59
N GLY A 336 -5.85 33.49 -9.64
CA GLY A 336 -4.43 33.83 -9.76
C GLY A 336 -3.53 32.66 -10.17
N ASN A 337 -4.11 31.52 -10.54
CA ASN A 337 -3.34 30.31 -10.88
C ASN A 337 -2.75 30.38 -12.30
N LEU A 338 -1.45 30.08 -12.45
CA LEU A 338 -0.77 30.01 -13.75
C LEU A 338 -1.21 28.76 -14.53
N ILE A 339 -1.89 28.96 -15.66
CA ILE A 339 -2.50 27.88 -16.46
C ILE A 339 -1.53 27.35 -17.52
N GLN A 340 -0.94 28.23 -18.30
CA GLN A 340 -0.12 27.84 -19.45
C GLN A 340 0.91 28.91 -19.77
N VAL A 341 2.06 28.49 -20.27
CA VAL A 341 3.05 29.36 -20.91
C VAL A 341 3.38 28.84 -22.29
N ASN A 342 3.59 29.75 -23.25
CA ASN A 342 4.10 29.42 -24.57
C ASN A 342 5.22 30.41 -24.96
N PRO A 343 6.27 29.94 -25.65
CA PRO A 343 7.24 30.84 -26.26
C PRO A 343 6.56 31.62 -27.39
N ARG A 344 6.98 32.87 -27.57
CA ARG A 344 6.56 33.76 -28.63
C ARG A 344 7.73 33.91 -29.59
N ALA A 345 7.56 33.45 -30.83
CA ALA A 345 8.54 33.74 -31.87
C ALA A 345 8.50 35.24 -32.16
N THR A 346 9.63 35.92 -32.03
CA THR A 346 9.83 37.22 -32.67
C THR A 346 9.70 36.99 -34.18
N LYS A 347 8.78 37.68 -34.85
CA LYS A 347 8.89 37.84 -36.30
C LYS A 347 10.27 38.46 -36.54
N LYS A 348 11.13 37.81 -37.32
CA LYS A 348 12.27 38.52 -37.91
C LYS A 348 11.65 39.66 -38.72
N GLU A 349 11.96 40.89 -38.33
CA GLU A 349 11.79 42.03 -39.21
C GLU A 349 12.84 41.83 -40.31
N ASP A 350 12.34 41.51 -41.52
CA ASP A 350 13.15 41.46 -42.75
C ASP A 350 13.50 42.88 -43.22
#